data_AF-A0A2D7QQP7-F1
#
_entry.id   AF-A0A2D7QQP7-F1
#
_cell.length_a   1.000
_cell.length_b   1.000
_cell.length_c   1.000
_cell.angle_alpha   90.00
_cell.angle_beta   90.00
_cell.angle_gamma   90.00
#
_symmetry.space_group_name_H-M   'P 1'
#
loop_
_entity.id
_entity.type
_entity.pdbx_description
1 polymer ?
#
loop_
_entity_poly.entity_id
_entity_poly.type
_entity_poly.pdbx_seq_one_letter_code
_entity_poly.pdbx_strand_id
1 'polypeptide(L)'
;MVGVMNAEAFALTIDTGEAHYWSRSRQKLWRKGEQSGLVQHVVRLLIDDDQDCILLQVQIDGGASCHVGYRSCSFRALKQCNSETDFSLEFIEKEKVFDPLKVYQTTQDGTPLSKENSN
;
A
#
# COMPACT_ATOMS: atom_id res chain seq x y z
N MET A 1 -0.02 -4.25 -2.99
CA MET A 1 -0.62 -2.91 -3.26
C MET A 1 -0.41 -2.58 -4.73
N VAL A 2 -1.15 -1.62 -5.28
CA VAL A 2 -0.87 -1.06 -6.60
C VAL A 2 -0.47 0.40 -6.40
N GLY A 3 0.62 0.81 -7.04
CA GLY A 3 1.14 2.17 -7.00
C GLY A 3 1.56 2.61 -8.40
N VAL A 4 1.79 3.90 -8.57
CA VAL A 4 2.33 4.45 -9.82
C VAL A 4 3.73 4.99 -9.52
N MET A 5 4.64 4.87 -10.48
CA MET A 5 5.94 5.52 -10.45
C MET A 5 6.05 6.46 -11.64
N ASN A 6 6.62 7.64 -11.42
CA ASN A 6 7.22 8.42 -12.49
C ASN A 6 8.69 8.00 -12.65
N ALA A 7 9.41 8.59 -13.62
CA ALA A 7 10.82 8.26 -13.86
C ALA A 7 11.71 8.46 -12.61
N GLU A 8 11.47 9.52 -11.84
CA GLU A 8 12.22 9.81 -10.61
C GLU A 8 11.97 8.76 -9.51
N ALA A 9 10.70 8.38 -9.28
CA ALA A 9 10.36 7.33 -8.31
C ALA A 9 10.97 5.99 -8.69
N PHE A 10 10.98 5.65 -9.97
CA PHE A 10 11.61 4.44 -10.46
C PHE A 10 13.13 4.45 -10.27
N ALA A 11 13.79 5.56 -10.64
CA ALA A 11 15.24 5.72 -10.45
C ALA A 11 15.63 5.61 -8.97
N LEU A 12 14.90 6.27 -8.06
CA LEU A 12 15.15 6.16 -6.62
C LEU A 12 14.89 4.76 -6.09
N THR A 13 13.87 4.06 -6.61
CA THR A 13 13.61 2.67 -6.20
C THR A 13 14.80 1.76 -6.53
N ILE A 14 15.43 1.96 -7.68
CA ILE A 14 16.64 1.23 -8.09
C ILE A 14 17.84 1.63 -7.22
N ASP A 15 18.05 2.93 -7.03
CA ASP A 15 19.22 3.47 -6.33
C ASP A 15 19.23 3.10 -4.84
N THR A 16 18.09 3.25 -4.15
CA THR A 16 18.01 3.02 -2.71
C THR A 16 17.67 1.57 -2.34
N GLY A 17 17.17 0.77 -3.29
CA GLY A 17 16.62 -0.56 -3.00
C GLY A 17 15.32 -0.53 -2.17
N GLU A 18 14.64 0.62 -2.09
CA GLU A 18 13.39 0.79 -1.33
C GLU A 18 12.29 1.33 -2.25
N ALA A 19 11.05 0.85 -2.10
CA ALA A 19 9.97 1.26 -2.99
C ALA A 19 9.60 2.75 -2.82
N HIS A 20 9.78 3.52 -3.89
CA HIS A 20 9.34 4.91 -4.04
C HIS A 20 8.17 4.98 -5.02
N TYR A 21 7.19 5.84 -4.75
CA TYR A 21 6.01 5.96 -5.59
C TYR A 21 5.69 7.43 -5.88
N TRP A 22 4.95 7.65 -6.96
CA TRP A 22 4.41 8.93 -7.36
C TRP A 22 2.91 9.02 -7.04
N SER A 23 2.54 9.98 -6.19
CA SER A 23 1.14 10.27 -5.91
C SER A 23 0.57 11.17 -7.00
N ARG A 24 -0.24 10.61 -7.90
CA ARG A 24 -0.88 11.38 -8.99
C ARG A 24 -1.81 12.49 -8.49
N SER A 25 -2.48 12.30 -7.36
CA SER A 25 -3.38 13.32 -6.79
C SER A 25 -2.62 14.46 -6.12
N ARG A 26 -1.53 14.14 -5.39
CA ARG A 26 -0.72 15.14 -4.68
C ARG A 26 0.41 15.71 -5.54
N GLN A 27 0.64 15.16 -6.72
CA GLN A 27 1.78 15.45 -7.60
C GLN A 27 3.10 15.47 -6.82
N LYS A 28 3.31 14.41 -6.01
CA LYS A 28 4.43 14.33 -5.08
C LYS A 28 5.01 12.92 -5.02
N LEU A 29 6.33 12.86 -5.01
CA LEU A 29 7.11 11.67 -4.69
C LEU A 29 6.95 11.30 -3.21
N TRP A 30 6.90 10.01 -2.90
CA TRP A 30 6.95 9.54 -1.52
C TRP A 30 7.61 8.18 -1.43
N ARG A 31 8.34 7.97 -0.33
CA ARG A 31 8.98 6.70 0.01
C ARG A 31 8.01 5.84 0.81
N LYS A 32 7.78 4.59 0.40
CA LYS A 32 6.84 3.72 1.12
C LYS A 32 7.34 3.46 2.53
N GLY A 33 6.52 3.81 3.52
CA GLY A 33 6.87 3.64 4.93
C GLY A 33 7.54 4.85 5.57
N GLU A 34 7.69 5.98 4.87
CA GLU A 34 8.32 7.21 5.40
C GLU A 34 7.72 7.66 6.74
N GLN A 35 6.39 7.57 6.91
CA GLN A 35 5.71 7.92 8.15
C GLN A 35 5.60 6.73 9.13
N SER A 36 5.39 5.51 8.62
CA SER A 36 5.01 4.36 9.45
C SER A 36 6.14 3.41 9.82
N GLY A 37 7.32 3.57 9.22
CA GLY A 37 8.41 2.59 9.31
C GLY A 37 8.14 1.28 8.55
N LEU A 38 6.98 1.13 7.90
CA LEU A 38 6.61 -0.05 7.12
C LEU A 38 7.21 0.03 5.71
N VAL A 39 8.55 0.03 5.68
CA VAL A 39 9.38 0.14 4.46
C VAL A 39 9.27 -1.12 3.62
N GLN A 40 9.32 -0.95 2.31
CA GLN A 40 9.35 -2.05 1.35
C GLN A 40 10.73 -2.13 0.70
N HIS A 41 11.52 -3.12 1.12
CA HIS A 41 12.85 -3.43 0.60
C HIS A 41 12.73 -4.28 -0.66
N VAL A 42 13.29 -3.82 -1.77
CA VAL A 42 13.22 -4.48 -3.07
C VAL A 42 14.09 -5.73 -3.08
N VAL A 43 13.47 -6.88 -3.33
CA VAL A 43 14.15 -8.17 -3.52
C VAL A 43 14.33 -8.46 -5.01
N ARG A 44 13.32 -8.12 -5.82
CA ARG A 44 13.34 -8.31 -7.27
C ARG A 44 12.46 -7.29 -7.98
N LEU A 45 12.93 -6.83 -9.14
CA LEU A 45 12.18 -5.98 -10.05
C LEU A 45 12.01 -6.72 -11.38
N LEU A 46 10.76 -6.89 -11.79
CA LEU A 46 10.37 -7.51 -13.05
C LEU A 46 9.69 -6.46 -13.91
N ILE A 47 9.94 -6.48 -15.21
CA ILE A 47 9.31 -5.60 -16.20
C ILE A 47 8.43 -6.49 -17.08
N ASP A 48 7.25 -6.02 -17.46
CA ASP A 48 6.39 -6.71 -18.42
C ASP A 48 6.93 -6.62 -19.87
N ASP A 49 6.21 -7.21 -20.82
CA ASP A 49 6.69 -7.40 -22.20
C ASP A 49 6.68 -6.11 -23.03
N ASP A 50 5.71 -5.23 -22.80
CA ASP A 50 5.60 -3.91 -23.44
C ASP A 50 6.19 -2.76 -22.60
N GLN A 51 6.72 -3.07 -21.42
CA GLN A 51 7.52 -2.18 -20.57
C GLN A 51 6.74 -1.00 -20.00
N ASP A 52 5.44 -1.17 -19.76
CA ASP A 52 4.59 -0.15 -19.13
C ASP A 52 4.23 -0.45 -17.67
N CYS A 53 4.54 -1.66 -17.20
CA CYS A 53 4.31 -2.09 -15.83
C CYS A 53 5.54 -2.79 -15.23
N ILE A 54 5.64 -2.70 -13.90
CA ILE A 54 6.65 -3.43 -13.14
C ILE A 54 6.00 -4.25 -12.03
N LEU A 55 6.55 -5.44 -11.79
CA LEU A 55 6.25 -6.24 -10.61
C LEU A 55 7.43 -6.15 -9.64
N LEU A 56 7.19 -5.47 -8.52
CA LEU A 56 8.11 -5.40 -7.39
C LEU A 56 7.84 -6.54 -6.42
N GLN A 57 8.84 -7.40 -6.21
CA GLN A 57 8.88 -8.33 -5.08
C GLN A 57 9.65 -7.67 -3.94
N VAL A 58 9.02 -7.58 -2.77
CA VAL A 58 9.53 -6.81 -1.64
C VAL A 58 9.46 -7.59 -0.33
N GLN A 59 10.43 -7.35 0.55
CA GLN A 59 10.33 -7.64 1.97
C GLN A 59 9.77 -6.40 2.68
N ILE A 60 8.86 -6.58 3.65
CA ILE A 60 8.17 -5.47 4.30
C ILE A 60 8.51 -5.45 5.79
N ASP A 61 9.04 -4.32 6.25
CA ASP A 61 9.23 -4.09 7.68
C ASP A 61 7.90 -4.04 8.41
N GLY A 62 7.83 -4.64 9.60
CA GLY A 62 6.60 -4.73 10.39
C GLY A 62 5.49 -5.59 9.77
N GLY A 63 5.71 -6.21 8.61
CA GLY A 63 4.81 -7.20 8.01
C GLY A 63 3.52 -6.64 7.38
N ALA A 64 3.37 -5.31 7.28
CA ALA A 64 2.14 -4.69 6.79
C ALA A 64 2.36 -3.65 5.69
N SER A 65 1.59 -3.76 4.60
CA SER A 65 1.62 -2.78 3.51
C SER A 65 0.48 -1.77 3.60
N CYS A 66 -0.66 -2.16 4.18
CA CYS A 66 -1.88 -1.37 4.10
C CYS A 66 -1.98 -0.39 5.27
N HIS A 67 -2.38 0.85 5.01
CA HIS A 67 -2.50 1.88 6.04
C HIS A 67 -3.62 1.59 7.05
N VAL A 68 -4.61 0.75 6.72
CA VAL A 68 -5.69 0.36 7.65
C VAL A 68 -5.33 -0.78 8.61
N GLY A 69 -4.10 -1.32 8.53
CA GLY A 69 -3.57 -2.32 9.46
C GLY A 69 -3.29 -3.70 8.86
N TYR A 70 -3.80 -4.00 7.66
CA TYR A 70 -3.66 -5.32 7.03
C TYR A 70 -2.32 -5.53 6.34
N ARG A 71 -1.96 -6.81 6.13
CA ARG A 71 -0.73 -7.19 5.42
C ARG A 71 -0.76 -6.66 3.99
N SER A 72 -1.86 -6.90 3.27
CA SER A 72 -2.07 -6.41 1.91
C SER A 72 -3.20 -5.38 1.85
N CYS A 73 -3.17 -4.48 0.85
CA CYS A 73 -4.35 -3.68 0.52
C CYS A 73 -5.49 -4.54 -0.07
N SER A 74 -5.15 -5.70 -0.65
CA SER A 74 -6.10 -6.65 -1.24
C SER A 74 -6.59 -7.65 -0.19
N PHE A 75 -7.01 -7.17 0.98
CA PHE A 75 -7.49 -7.99 2.10
C PHE A 75 -8.96 -8.42 1.97
N ARG A 76 -9.60 -8.07 0.85
CA ARG A 76 -10.99 -8.42 0.50
C ARG A 76 -11.00 -9.12 -0.85
N ALA A 77 -11.91 -10.08 -1.01
CA ALA A 77 -12.13 -10.85 -2.22
C ALA A 77 -13.62 -10.93 -2.55
N LEU A 78 -13.92 -11.34 -3.79
CA LEU A 78 -15.28 -11.72 -4.18
C LEU A 78 -15.47 -13.21 -3.91
N LYS A 79 -16.52 -13.56 -3.17
CA LYS A 79 -16.97 -14.93 -2.94
C LYS A 79 -18.18 -15.19 -3.81
N GLN A 80 -18.08 -16.17 -4.71
CA GLN A 80 -19.22 -16.62 -5.50
C GLN A 80 -20.27 -17.24 -4.57
N CYS A 81 -21.53 -16.86 -4.78
CA CYS A 81 -22.66 -17.30 -4.00
C CYS A 81 -23.44 -18.37 -4.79
N ASN A 82 -24.60 -18.01 -5.35
CA ASN A 82 -25.56 -18.99 -5.88
C ASN A 82 -25.57 -19.13 -7.40
N SER A 83 -24.94 -18.19 -8.13
CA SER A 83 -24.88 -18.19 -9.60
C SER A 83 -23.54 -17.66 -10.11
N GLU A 84 -23.32 -17.73 -11.43
CA GLU A 84 -22.09 -17.24 -12.08
C GLU A 84 -21.86 -15.73 -11.94
N THR A 85 -22.92 -14.97 -11.66
CA THR A 85 -22.87 -13.50 -11.55
C THR A 85 -23.23 -13.00 -10.14
N ASP A 86 -23.45 -13.91 -9.18
CA ASP A 86 -23.82 -13.59 -7.80
C ASP A 86 -22.60 -13.69 -6.89
N PHE A 87 -22.14 -12.54 -6.37
CA PHE A 87 -20.96 -12.43 -5.53
C PHE A 87 -21.23 -11.60 -4.28
N SER A 88 -20.62 -12.02 -3.17
CA SER A 88 -20.55 -11.25 -1.93
C SER A 88 -19.10 -10.84 -1.63
N LEU A 89 -18.94 -9.75 -0.89
CA LEU A 89 -17.63 -9.31 -0.43
C LEU A 89 -17.21 -10.15 0.78
N GLU A 90 -16.04 -10.76 0.70
CA GLU A 90 -15.41 -11.54 1.75
C GLU A 90 -14.12 -10.87 2.22
N PHE A 91 -13.87 -10.88 3.53
CA PHE A 91 -12.60 -10.43 4.11
C PHE A 91 -11.71 -11.66 4.30
N ILE A 92 -10.63 -11.73 3.51
CA ILE A 92 -9.68 -12.85 3.51
C ILE A 92 -8.58 -12.69 4.56
N GLU A 93 -8.27 -11.45 4.96
CA GLU A 93 -7.46 -11.18 6.14
C GLU A 93 -8.39 -10.72 7.28
N LYS A 94 -8.40 -11.47 8.39
CA LYS A 94 -9.29 -11.21 9.54
C LYS A 94 -8.64 -10.36 10.63
N GLU A 95 -7.32 -10.38 10.68
CA GLU A 95 -6.54 -9.73 11.73
C GLU A 95 -5.66 -8.62 11.15
N LYS A 96 -5.61 -7.51 11.88
CA LYS A 96 -4.69 -6.41 11.57
C LYS A 96 -3.31 -6.73 12.15
N VAL A 97 -2.28 -6.47 11.37
CA VAL A 97 -0.87 -6.59 11.75
C VAL A 97 -0.45 -5.45 12.69
N PHE A 98 -1.05 -4.27 12.55
CA PHE A 98 -0.82 -3.14 13.45
C PHE A 98 -2.09 -2.29 13.65
N ASP A 99 -2.07 -1.46 14.69
CA ASP A 99 -3.14 -0.50 14.97
C ASP A 99 -2.92 0.81 14.19
N PRO A 100 -3.78 1.12 13.19
CA PRO A 100 -3.61 2.31 12.35
C PRO A 100 -3.77 3.63 13.11
N LEU A 101 -4.56 3.66 14.19
CA LEU A 101 -4.75 4.87 14.99
C LEU A 101 -3.45 5.28 15.68
N LYS A 102 -2.67 4.31 16.16
CA LYS A 102 -1.38 4.56 16.82
C LYS A 102 -0.30 5.00 15.84
N VAL A 103 -0.31 4.48 14.61
CA VAL A 103 0.75 4.73 13.62
C VAL A 103 0.49 5.98 12.79
N TYR A 104 -0.75 6.17 12.31
CA TYR A 104 -1.08 7.25 11.38
C TYR A 104 -1.89 8.38 12.01
N GLN A 105 -2.43 8.20 13.21
CA GLN A 105 -3.37 9.16 13.84
C GLN A 105 -4.57 9.44 12.91
N THR A 106 -5.06 8.41 12.22
CA THR A 106 -6.20 8.45 11.30
C THR A 106 -7.36 7.62 11.87
N THR A 107 -8.59 7.97 11.55
CA THR A 107 -9.82 7.20 11.87
C THR A 107 -9.76 5.76 11.33
N GLN A 108 -10.70 4.91 11.75
CA GLN A 108 -10.73 3.48 11.38
C GLN A 108 -10.85 3.23 9.86
N ASP A 109 -11.45 4.17 9.12
CA ASP A 109 -11.60 4.23 7.67
C ASP A 109 -10.39 4.87 6.95
N GLY A 110 -9.38 5.34 7.69
CA GLY A 110 -8.15 5.92 7.14
C GLY A 110 -8.20 7.43 6.89
N THR A 111 -9.26 8.11 7.31
CA THR A 111 -9.38 9.57 7.23
C THR A 111 -8.48 10.22 8.29
N PRO A 112 -7.70 11.28 7.99
CA PRO A 112 -6.94 11.99 9.01
C PRO A 112 -7.85 12.48 10.14
N LEU A 113 -7.46 12.28 11.40
CA LEU A 113 -8.09 13.01 12.51
C LEU A 113 -7.77 14.50 12.26
N SER A 114 -8.79 15.32 12.00
CA SER A 114 -8.59 16.74 11.76
C SER A 114 -7.81 17.35 12.93
N LYS A 115 -6.76 18.12 12.63
CA LYS A 115 -6.13 19.03 13.60
C LYS A 115 -7.05 20.23 13.82
N GLU A 116 -8.25 20.00 14.33
CA GLU A 116 -9.10 21.04 14.91
C GLU A 116 -9.34 20.63 16.36
N ASN A 117 -8.38 20.97 17.23
CA ASN A 117 -8.55 21.28 18.65
C ASN A 117 -7.17 21.43 19.32
N SER A 118 -6.38 22.38 18.82
CA SER A 118 -5.29 22.96 19.58
C SER A 118 -5.45 24.48 19.52
N ASN A 119 -6.38 24.97 20.35
CA ASN A 119 -6.35 26.32 20.92
C ASN A 119 -5.96 26.17 22.38
#